data_AF-A0A382VTZ0-F1
#
_entry.id   AF-A0A382VTZ0-F1
#
_cell.length_a   1.000
_cell.length_b   1.000
_cell.length_c   1.000
_cell.angle_alpha   90.00
_cell.angle_beta   90.00
_cell.angle_gamma   90.00
#
_symmetry.space_group_name_H-M   'P 1'
#
loop_
_entity.id
_entity.type
_entity.pdbx_description
1 polymer ?
#
loop_
_entity_poly.entity_id
_entity_poly.type
_entity_poly.pdbx_seq_one_letter_code
_entity_poly.pdbx_strand_id
1 'polypeptide(L)'
;ASIVVHATFNRLTLVNNSALSGGAIFCWSAILNLYHSTLAQNEASNIEWSGGGLASHYVSRPNIISSLFYNNIPNSIHNGYPQTPVLVAYSLVQEQWAGSGNLTNVDPLFCDPDSGDYSLAENSPCVGTGEDGANMGAFDIGCDAIILNISDELVPITYTLHQNYPNPFNPVTTLRYDLPENAMINITIYDMLGRQVKILINQTQDAGYRSIVWDATNDYGKPVSAGIYLYQIQAGEYMQTKKMVLLK
;
A
#
# COMPACT_ATOMS: atom_id res chain seq x y z
N ALA A 1 30.13 -25.64 -11.77
CA ALA A 1 29.29 -25.88 -10.57
C ALA A 1 28.30 -24.74 -10.47
N SER A 2 27.00 -25.00 -10.41
CA SER A 2 26.00 -23.98 -10.08
C SER A 2 25.76 -24.02 -8.58
N ILE A 3 25.73 -22.84 -7.95
CA ILE A 3 25.26 -22.67 -6.57
C ILE A 3 23.85 -22.11 -6.68
N VAL A 4 22.89 -22.80 -6.06
CA VAL A 4 21.53 -22.29 -5.89
C VAL A 4 21.42 -21.80 -4.45
N VAL A 5 21.11 -20.51 -4.28
CA VAL A 5 20.92 -19.93 -2.96
C VAL A 5 19.52 -20.27 -2.46
N HIS A 6 19.43 -20.78 -1.23
CA HIS A 6 18.18 -20.97 -0.50
C HIS A 6 18.14 -19.95 0.63
N ALA A 7 17.32 -18.91 0.47
CA ALA A 7 17.12 -17.89 1.49
C ALA A 7 15.76 -18.13 2.17
N THR A 8 15.74 -18.15 3.50
CA THR A 8 14.51 -18.29 4.29
C THR A 8 14.47 -17.17 5.32
N PHE A 9 13.40 -16.39 5.28
CA PHE A 9 13.16 -15.30 6.21
C PHE A 9 11.83 -15.52 6.92
N ASN A 10 11.82 -15.19 8.21
CA ASN A 10 10.64 -15.19 9.06
C ASN A 10 10.60 -13.84 9.79
N ARG A 11 9.48 -13.12 9.72
CA ARG A 11 9.33 -11.79 10.33
C ARG A 11 10.35 -10.77 9.82
N LEU A 12 10.58 -10.79 8.51
CA LEU A 12 11.37 -9.77 7.82
C LEU A 12 10.50 -8.54 7.51
N THR A 13 11.04 -7.36 7.76
CA THR A 13 10.41 -6.08 7.38
C THR A 13 11.30 -5.36 6.38
N LEU A 14 10.80 -5.12 5.18
CA LEU A 14 11.45 -4.30 4.16
C LEU A 14 10.47 -3.23 3.71
N VAL A 15 10.75 -1.99 4.11
CA VAL A 15 9.82 -0.87 3.90
C VAL A 15 10.53 0.34 3.34
N ASN A 16 9.80 1.15 2.57
CA ASN A 16 10.29 2.42 2.02
C ASN A 16 11.58 2.30 1.21
N ASN A 17 11.81 1.16 0.54
CA ASN A 17 12.95 0.98 -0.35
C ASN A 17 12.60 1.43 -1.77
N SER A 18 13.60 1.93 -2.49
CA SER A 18 13.48 2.24 -3.92
C SER A 18 14.64 1.62 -4.69
N ALA A 19 14.33 0.88 -5.75
CA ALA A 19 15.32 0.24 -6.60
C ALA A 19 14.94 0.36 -8.08
N LEU A 20 15.87 -0.01 -8.95
CA LEU A 20 15.55 -0.18 -10.38
C LEU A 20 14.57 -1.35 -10.57
N SER A 21 14.76 -2.45 -9.85
CA SER A 21 13.93 -3.66 -9.93
C SER A 21 13.92 -4.37 -8.59
N GLY A 22 12.76 -4.92 -8.19
CA GLY A 22 12.61 -5.56 -6.89
C GLY A 22 12.78 -4.56 -5.75
N GLY A 23 11.83 -3.63 -5.61
CA GLY A 23 11.93 -2.49 -4.71
C GLY A 23 12.34 -2.90 -3.29
N ALA A 24 11.74 -3.97 -2.76
CA ALA A 24 12.19 -4.63 -1.53
C ALA A 24 13.17 -5.78 -1.82
N ILE A 25 12.76 -6.75 -2.66
CA ILE A 25 13.57 -7.93 -2.99
C ILE A 25 13.64 -8.15 -4.49
N PHE A 26 14.86 -8.35 -5.00
CA PHE A 26 15.12 -8.86 -6.33
C PHE A 26 15.69 -10.28 -6.24
N CYS A 27 14.95 -11.26 -6.76
CA CYS A 27 15.30 -12.68 -6.72
C CYS A 27 15.71 -13.17 -8.10
N TRP A 28 16.90 -13.76 -8.21
CA TRP A 28 17.45 -14.30 -9.46
C TRP A 28 18.03 -15.70 -9.25
N SER A 29 17.43 -16.70 -9.89
CA SER A 29 17.85 -18.11 -9.80
C SER A 29 18.04 -18.62 -8.36
N ALA A 30 17.10 -18.28 -7.48
CA ALA A 30 17.16 -18.65 -6.05
C ALA A 30 15.83 -19.20 -5.54
N ILE A 31 15.89 -19.99 -4.46
CA ILE A 31 14.72 -20.32 -3.67
C ILE A 31 14.60 -19.31 -2.54
N LEU A 32 13.45 -18.65 -2.46
CA LEU A 32 13.17 -17.65 -1.44
C LEU A 32 11.93 -18.08 -0.66
N ASN A 33 12.06 -18.22 0.64
CA ASN A 33 10.91 -18.44 1.52
C ASN A 33 10.70 -17.18 2.38
N LEU A 34 9.49 -16.62 2.30
CA LEU A 34 9.04 -15.51 3.14
C LEU A 34 7.88 -15.99 4.00
N TYR A 35 8.10 -16.00 5.31
CA TYR A 35 7.11 -16.34 6.31
C TYR A 35 6.84 -15.13 7.18
N HIS A 36 5.57 -14.83 7.46
CA HIS A 36 5.19 -13.75 8.38
C HIS A 36 5.96 -12.46 8.12
N SER A 37 6.13 -12.01 6.88
CA SER A 37 7.02 -10.89 6.55
C SER A 37 6.24 -9.72 5.99
N THR A 38 6.66 -8.48 6.27
CA THR A 38 6.01 -7.25 5.79
C THR A 38 6.91 -6.55 4.78
N LEU A 39 6.44 -6.47 3.53
CA LEU A 39 7.06 -5.72 2.45
C LEU A 39 6.10 -4.59 2.07
N ALA A 40 6.35 -3.37 2.54
CA ALA A 40 5.42 -2.26 2.32
C ALA A 40 6.08 -0.99 1.79
N GLN A 41 5.36 -0.22 0.98
CA GLN A 41 5.82 1.09 0.48
C GLN A 41 7.13 1.03 -0.33
N ASN A 42 7.43 -0.11 -0.97
CA ASN A 42 8.63 -0.27 -1.78
C ASN A 42 8.37 0.05 -3.25
N GLU A 43 9.35 0.63 -3.93
CA GLU A 43 9.20 1.13 -5.30
C GLU A 43 10.26 0.55 -6.23
N ALA A 44 9.82 0.08 -7.39
CA ALA A 44 10.67 -0.32 -8.49
C ALA A 44 10.34 0.51 -9.74
N SER A 45 11.35 1.13 -10.34
CA SER A 45 11.17 2.08 -11.45
C SER A 45 11.21 1.46 -12.84
N ASN A 46 11.82 0.27 -13.01
CA ASN A 46 11.91 -0.40 -14.31
C ASN A 46 10.70 -1.28 -14.58
N ILE A 47 9.82 -0.83 -15.47
CA ILE A 47 8.58 -1.53 -15.84
C ILE A 47 8.78 -2.94 -16.41
N GLU A 48 9.93 -3.27 -16.99
CA GLU A 48 10.20 -4.58 -17.60
C GLU A 48 10.57 -5.65 -16.56
N TRP A 49 11.03 -5.24 -15.38
CA TRP A 49 11.62 -6.14 -14.37
C TRP A 49 11.04 -5.92 -12.96
N SER A 50 10.05 -5.05 -12.82
CA SER A 50 9.64 -4.50 -11.52
C SER A 50 8.54 -5.30 -10.87
N GLY A 51 8.84 -5.75 -9.64
CA GLY A 51 7.88 -5.81 -8.55
C GLY A 51 8.34 -4.81 -7.49
N GLY A 52 7.43 -4.01 -6.95
CA GLY A 52 7.75 -3.07 -5.88
C GLY A 52 8.14 -3.83 -4.62
N GLY A 53 7.35 -4.85 -4.26
CA GLY A 53 7.70 -5.73 -3.15
C GLY A 53 8.76 -6.74 -3.55
N LEU A 54 8.45 -7.59 -4.53
CA LEU A 54 9.31 -8.66 -4.99
C LEU A 54 9.36 -8.77 -6.51
N ALA A 55 10.55 -8.76 -7.09
CA ALA A 55 10.78 -9.17 -8.47
C ALA A 55 11.40 -10.57 -8.50
N SER A 56 10.72 -11.53 -9.12
CA SER A 56 11.18 -12.90 -9.33
C SER A 56 11.59 -13.10 -10.78
N HIS A 57 12.87 -13.39 -11.00
CA HIS A 57 13.47 -13.55 -12.33
C HIS A 57 14.26 -14.85 -12.46
N TYR A 58 14.33 -15.34 -13.70
CA TYR A 58 14.95 -16.63 -14.03
C TYR A 58 14.41 -17.76 -13.16
N VAL A 59 15.17 -18.85 -12.95
CA VAL A 59 14.71 -20.07 -12.26
C VAL A 59 14.60 -19.84 -10.75
N SER A 60 13.78 -18.87 -10.36
CA SER A 60 13.49 -18.46 -8.98
C SER A 60 12.20 -19.11 -8.50
N ARG A 61 12.17 -19.50 -7.23
CA ARG A 61 11.01 -20.15 -6.60
C ARG A 61 10.67 -19.45 -5.29
N PRO A 62 10.00 -18.30 -5.33
CA PRO A 62 9.49 -17.67 -4.13
C PRO A 62 8.31 -18.45 -3.57
N ASN A 63 8.34 -18.69 -2.26
CA ASN A 63 7.28 -19.26 -1.45
C ASN A 63 6.90 -18.25 -0.36
N ILE A 64 5.71 -17.67 -0.48
CA ILE A 64 5.24 -16.54 0.31
C ILE A 64 4.04 -17.00 1.10
N ILE A 65 4.19 -17.09 2.43
CA ILE A 65 3.15 -17.59 3.32
C ILE A 65 2.99 -16.63 4.51
N SER A 66 1.74 -16.37 4.90
CA SER A 66 1.41 -15.49 6.04
C SER A 66 2.04 -14.10 5.95
N SER A 67 2.35 -13.61 4.74
CA SER A 67 3.14 -12.39 4.53
C SER A 67 2.28 -11.26 3.95
N LEU A 68 2.76 -10.03 4.10
CA LEU A 68 2.00 -8.82 3.83
C LEU A 68 2.75 -7.94 2.83
N PHE A 69 2.14 -7.71 1.68
CA PHE A 69 2.60 -6.79 0.65
C PHE A 69 1.61 -5.64 0.50
N TYR A 70 2.05 -4.41 0.80
CA TYR A 70 1.15 -3.25 0.81
C TYR A 70 1.79 -1.97 0.26
N ASN A 71 1.05 -1.22 -0.54
CA ASN A 71 1.49 0.04 -1.14
C ASN A 71 2.85 -0.03 -1.89
N ASN A 72 3.20 -1.19 -2.44
CA ASN A 72 4.36 -1.40 -3.28
C ASN A 72 4.07 -0.97 -4.73
N ILE A 73 5.02 -0.31 -5.36
CA ILE A 73 4.89 0.23 -6.72
C ILE A 73 5.89 -0.49 -7.63
N PRO A 74 5.47 -1.05 -8.78
CA PRO A 74 4.13 -0.96 -9.36
C PRO A 74 3.13 -2.02 -8.86
N ASN A 75 3.57 -2.99 -8.07
CA ASN A 75 2.79 -4.13 -7.61
C ASN A 75 3.51 -4.86 -6.47
N SER A 76 2.84 -5.84 -5.86
CA SER A 76 3.43 -6.65 -4.78
C SER A 76 4.53 -7.53 -5.32
N ILE A 77 4.23 -8.32 -6.35
CA ILE A 77 5.08 -9.38 -6.85
C ILE A 77 5.06 -9.37 -8.37
N HIS A 78 6.24 -9.37 -8.98
CA HIS A 78 6.41 -9.57 -10.42
C HIS A 78 7.10 -10.90 -10.69
N ASN A 79 6.53 -11.71 -11.58
CA ASN A 79 7.16 -12.92 -12.08
C ASN A 79 7.60 -12.73 -13.53
N GLY A 80 8.89 -12.40 -13.71
CA GLY A 80 9.51 -12.22 -15.03
C GLY A 80 9.80 -13.53 -15.75
N TYR A 81 9.63 -14.68 -15.09
CA TYR A 81 9.81 -16.00 -15.71
C TYR A 81 8.65 -16.95 -15.36
N PRO A 82 7.51 -16.85 -16.07
CA PRO A 82 6.27 -17.57 -15.71
C PRO A 82 6.37 -19.10 -15.68
N GLN A 83 7.42 -19.67 -16.26
CA GLN A 83 7.68 -21.12 -16.24
C GLN A 83 8.07 -21.63 -14.84
N THR A 84 8.56 -20.74 -13.96
CA THR A 84 8.79 -21.06 -12.56
C THR A 84 7.70 -20.47 -11.69
N PRO A 85 7.00 -21.30 -10.88
CA PRO A 85 5.88 -20.84 -10.08
C PRO A 85 6.36 -19.98 -8.91
N VAL A 86 5.59 -18.93 -8.64
CA VAL A 86 5.60 -18.21 -7.37
C VAL A 86 4.43 -18.75 -6.55
N LEU A 87 4.70 -19.23 -5.34
CA LEU A 87 3.66 -19.65 -4.40
C LEU A 87 3.31 -18.49 -3.48
N VAL A 88 2.02 -18.19 -3.39
CA VAL A 88 1.47 -17.19 -2.47
C VAL A 88 0.27 -17.82 -1.77
N ALA A 89 0.31 -17.94 -0.45
CA ALA A 89 -0.81 -18.46 0.33
C ALA A 89 -0.96 -17.68 1.64
N TYR A 90 -2.19 -17.54 2.12
CA TYR A 90 -2.52 -16.87 3.38
C TYR A 90 -1.84 -15.49 3.52
N SER A 91 -1.70 -14.77 2.41
CA SER A 91 -0.90 -13.54 2.35
C SER A 91 -1.74 -12.37 1.81
N LEU A 92 -1.40 -11.16 2.23
CA LEU A 92 -1.96 -9.93 1.64
C LEU A 92 -1.09 -9.50 0.46
N VAL A 93 -1.71 -9.30 -0.69
CA VAL A 93 -1.09 -8.80 -1.94
C VAL A 93 -2.01 -7.79 -2.61
N GLN A 94 -1.47 -6.90 -3.44
CA GLN A 94 -2.23 -5.88 -4.19
C GLN A 94 -2.88 -6.41 -5.46
N GLU A 95 -2.39 -7.53 -5.97
CA GLU A 95 -2.86 -8.16 -7.21
C GLU A 95 -3.20 -9.63 -6.96
N GLN A 96 -4.07 -10.20 -7.80
CA GLN A 96 -4.55 -11.57 -7.62
C GLN A 96 -3.42 -12.58 -7.87
N TRP A 97 -3.26 -13.52 -6.93
CA TRP A 97 -2.32 -14.64 -7.02
C TRP A 97 -3.04 -15.97 -6.75
N ALA A 98 -2.63 -17.02 -7.46
CA ALA A 98 -3.10 -18.37 -7.18
C ALA A 98 -2.64 -18.83 -5.79
N GLY A 99 -3.50 -19.59 -5.10
CA GLY A 99 -3.27 -20.08 -3.75
C GLY A 99 -4.50 -19.92 -2.86
N SER A 100 -4.45 -20.45 -1.64
CA SER A 100 -5.54 -20.39 -0.67
C SER A 100 -5.32 -19.28 0.36
N GLY A 101 -6.41 -18.68 0.85
CA GLY A 101 -6.37 -17.75 2.00
C GLY A 101 -5.77 -16.38 1.70
N ASN A 102 -5.44 -16.05 0.45
CA ASN A 102 -4.89 -14.74 0.12
C ASN A 102 -5.94 -13.64 0.25
N LEU A 103 -5.54 -12.53 0.87
CA LEU A 103 -6.27 -11.27 0.81
C LEU A 103 -5.71 -10.48 -0.37
N THR A 104 -6.59 -9.92 -1.21
CA THR A 104 -6.14 -9.14 -2.37
C THR A 104 -6.68 -7.74 -2.32
N ASN A 105 -5.77 -6.78 -2.45
CA ASN A 105 -6.04 -5.36 -2.50
C ASN A 105 -6.92 -4.95 -1.32
N VAL A 106 -6.46 -5.23 -0.09
CA VAL A 106 -7.12 -4.89 1.19
C VAL A 106 -6.20 -3.95 1.98
N ASP A 107 -6.77 -2.97 2.69
CA ASP A 107 -6.03 -2.11 3.61
C ASP A 107 -5.68 -2.91 4.89
N PRO A 108 -4.39 -3.11 5.22
CA PRO A 108 -3.98 -3.89 6.39
C PRO A 108 -4.26 -3.18 7.71
N LEU A 109 -4.67 -1.90 7.72
CA LEU A 109 -4.90 -1.13 8.95
C LEU A 109 -3.67 -1.16 9.88
N PHE A 110 -2.53 -0.70 9.36
CA PHE A 110 -1.34 -0.49 10.18
C PHE A 110 -1.56 0.64 11.19
N CYS A 111 -0.97 0.51 12.38
CA CYS A 111 -1.13 1.46 13.47
C CYS A 111 -0.58 2.85 13.13
N ASP A 112 0.68 2.94 12.67
CA ASP A 112 1.26 4.19 12.21
C ASP A 112 2.43 3.94 11.22
N PRO A 113 2.14 3.61 9.96
CA PRO A 113 3.17 3.29 8.98
C PRO A 113 4.03 4.50 8.60
N ASP A 114 3.58 5.73 8.88
CA ASP A 114 4.36 6.95 8.59
C ASP A 114 5.48 7.16 9.62
N SER A 115 5.31 6.68 10.86
CA SER A 115 6.40 6.60 11.86
C SER A 115 7.19 5.29 11.83
N GLY A 116 6.80 4.36 10.95
CA GLY A 116 7.44 3.05 10.80
C GLY A 116 6.84 1.93 11.66
N ASP A 117 5.69 2.18 12.30
CA ASP A 117 4.94 1.17 13.03
C ASP A 117 3.97 0.42 12.08
N TYR A 118 4.41 -0.76 11.63
CA TYR A 118 3.64 -1.67 10.79
C TYR A 118 2.97 -2.79 11.59
N SER A 119 2.76 -2.61 12.89
CA SER A 119 1.85 -3.47 13.66
C SER A 119 0.41 -3.30 13.18
N LEU A 120 -0.40 -4.35 13.40
CA LEU A 120 -1.79 -4.36 12.96
C LEU A 120 -2.69 -3.72 14.03
N ALA A 121 -3.72 -3.00 13.60
CA ALA A 121 -4.83 -2.68 14.48
C ALA A 121 -5.63 -3.94 14.86
N GLU A 122 -6.30 -3.91 16.01
CA GLU A 122 -7.11 -5.04 16.50
C GLU A 122 -8.17 -5.50 15.49
N ASN A 123 -8.74 -4.57 14.73
CA ASN A 123 -9.76 -4.84 13.70
C ASN A 123 -9.18 -5.02 12.29
N SER A 124 -7.87 -5.22 12.16
CA SER A 124 -7.22 -5.44 10.87
C SER A 124 -7.75 -6.72 10.19
N PRO A 125 -8.03 -6.68 8.87
CA PRO A 125 -8.39 -7.88 8.11
C PRO A 125 -7.25 -8.91 8.05
N CYS A 126 -6.02 -8.51 8.37
CA CYS A 126 -4.84 -9.37 8.43
C CYS A 126 -4.70 -10.13 9.76
N VAL A 127 -5.54 -9.84 10.76
CA VAL A 127 -5.54 -10.55 12.04
C VAL A 127 -6.22 -11.91 11.89
N GLY A 128 -5.51 -12.96 12.30
CA GLY A 128 -6.03 -14.34 12.30
C GLY A 128 -6.31 -14.96 10.92
N THR A 129 -5.88 -14.32 9.82
CA THR A 129 -6.15 -14.76 8.44
C THR A 129 -4.95 -15.38 7.74
N GLY A 130 -3.79 -15.41 8.42
CA GLY A 130 -2.61 -16.16 8.02
C GLY A 130 -2.79 -17.67 8.13
N GLU A 131 -1.76 -18.42 7.73
CA GLU A 131 -1.71 -19.88 7.86
C GLU A 131 -1.94 -20.28 9.33
N ASP A 132 -2.74 -21.32 9.54
CA ASP A 132 -3.13 -21.82 10.87
C ASP A 132 -3.74 -20.75 11.82
N GLY A 133 -4.35 -19.71 11.27
CA GLY A 133 -4.97 -18.63 12.05
C GLY A 133 -3.96 -17.64 12.64
N ALA A 134 -2.73 -17.60 12.11
CA ALA A 134 -1.76 -16.59 12.47
C ALA A 134 -2.16 -15.19 11.94
N ASN A 135 -1.54 -14.14 12.48
CA ASN A 135 -1.58 -12.82 11.86
C ASN A 135 -0.68 -12.78 10.62
N MET A 136 -1.12 -12.10 9.57
CA MET A 136 -0.27 -11.85 8.40
C MET A 136 0.75 -10.74 8.68
N GLY A 137 1.95 -10.86 8.13
CA GLY A 137 3.01 -9.86 8.25
C GLY A 137 3.98 -10.10 9.42
N ALA A 138 4.94 -9.19 9.57
CA ALA A 138 6.05 -9.30 10.51
C ALA A 138 5.66 -9.06 11.98
N PHE A 139 4.60 -8.32 12.21
CA PHE A 139 4.17 -7.86 13.52
C PHE A 139 2.80 -8.43 13.88
N ASP A 140 2.53 -8.48 15.17
CA ASP A 140 1.21 -8.82 15.70
C ASP A 140 0.37 -7.53 15.86
N ILE A 141 -0.71 -7.61 16.66
CA ILE A 141 -1.55 -6.46 16.99
C ILE A 141 -0.74 -5.49 17.87
N GLY A 142 -0.71 -4.20 17.51
CA GLY A 142 0.05 -3.18 18.24
C GLY A 142 -0.77 -1.98 18.72
N CYS A 143 -2.01 -1.83 18.23
CA CYS A 143 -2.91 -0.76 18.64
C CYS A 143 -4.37 -1.22 18.67
N ASP A 144 -5.21 -0.43 19.35
CA ASP A 144 -6.66 -0.61 19.39
C ASP A 144 -7.27 -0.55 17.99
N ALA A 145 -8.52 -0.99 17.87
CA ALA A 145 -9.24 -0.95 16.60
C ALA A 145 -9.23 0.46 15.96
N ILE A 146 -8.79 0.53 14.70
CA ILE A 146 -8.93 1.73 13.88
C ILE A 146 -10.36 1.76 13.37
N ILE A 147 -11.25 2.35 14.16
CA ILE A 147 -12.66 2.50 13.80
C ILE A 147 -12.79 3.73 12.89
N LEU A 148 -13.29 3.51 11.67
CA LEU A 148 -13.82 4.58 10.82
C LEU A 148 -15.13 5.07 11.46
N ASN A 149 -15.03 5.79 12.56
CA ASN A 149 -16.20 6.10 13.37
C ASN A 149 -16.97 7.25 12.72
N ILE A 150 -18.24 6.96 12.38
CA ILE A 150 -19.22 7.97 11.93
C ILE A 150 -19.94 8.58 13.16
N SER A 151 -19.64 8.14 14.38
CA SER A 151 -20.17 8.75 15.59
C SER A 151 -19.31 9.94 16.00
N ASP A 152 -19.94 11.12 16.13
CA ASP A 152 -19.41 12.42 16.57
C ASP A 152 -18.68 12.43 17.95
N GLU A 153 -18.41 11.29 18.58
CA GLU A 153 -17.79 11.21 19.91
C GLU A 153 -16.27 11.07 19.92
N LEU A 154 -15.63 10.74 18.78
CA LEU A 154 -14.16 10.65 18.69
C LEU A 154 -13.64 11.62 17.62
N VAL A 155 -13.18 12.78 18.09
CA VAL A 155 -12.47 13.77 17.27
C VAL A 155 -10.97 13.43 17.28
N PRO A 156 -10.29 13.38 16.13
CA PRO A 156 -8.86 13.12 16.09
C PRO A 156 -8.08 14.23 16.81
N ILE A 157 -6.92 13.90 17.35
CA ILE A 157 -6.09 14.85 18.10
C ILE A 157 -5.13 15.65 17.21
N THR A 158 -4.89 15.18 15.98
CA THR A 158 -3.92 15.77 15.03
C THR A 158 -4.49 15.77 13.62
N TYR A 159 -4.04 16.73 12.81
CA TYR A 159 -4.27 16.66 11.36
C TYR A 159 -3.46 15.49 10.79
N THR A 160 -4.07 14.70 9.90
CA THR A 160 -3.38 13.59 9.22
C THR A 160 -3.99 13.38 7.84
N LEU A 161 -3.17 13.25 6.80
CA LEU A 161 -3.56 12.74 5.49
C LEU A 161 -3.07 11.30 5.40
N HIS A 162 -3.97 10.36 5.15
CA HIS A 162 -3.63 8.94 5.04
C HIS A 162 -3.25 8.58 3.61
N GLN A 163 -2.51 7.48 3.45
CA GLN A 163 -2.25 6.92 2.12
C GLN A 163 -3.58 6.55 1.45
N ASN A 164 -3.77 6.99 0.20
CA ASN A 164 -4.93 6.64 -0.59
C ASN A 164 -5.02 5.13 -0.71
N TYR A 165 -6.24 4.62 -0.69
CA TYR A 165 -6.46 3.20 -0.81
C TYR A 165 -7.66 2.92 -1.74
N PRO A 166 -7.52 2.01 -2.72
CA PRO A 166 -6.29 1.25 -3.04
C PRO A 166 -5.15 2.14 -3.58
N ASN A 167 -3.91 1.65 -3.49
CA ASN A 167 -2.75 2.22 -4.19
C ASN A 167 -1.71 1.12 -4.48
N PRO A 168 -1.32 0.91 -5.76
CA PRO A 168 -1.87 1.51 -6.98
C PRO A 168 -3.39 1.24 -7.16
N PHE A 169 -4.07 2.06 -7.96
CA PHE A 169 -5.54 2.01 -8.11
C PHE A 169 -6.03 2.01 -9.57
N ASN A 170 -7.28 1.58 -9.81
CA ASN A 170 -7.92 1.57 -11.14
C ASN A 170 -9.46 1.64 -11.06
N PRO A 171 -10.13 2.67 -11.61
CA PRO A 171 -9.71 4.07 -11.65
C PRO A 171 -10.10 4.83 -10.36
N VAL A 172 -10.65 4.14 -9.37
CA VAL A 172 -11.21 4.75 -8.15
C VAL A 172 -10.30 4.52 -6.95
N THR A 173 -10.07 5.57 -6.17
CA THR A 173 -9.37 5.49 -4.88
C THR A 173 -10.02 6.42 -3.86
N THR A 174 -9.89 6.10 -2.57
CA THR A 174 -10.39 6.93 -1.47
C THR A 174 -9.22 7.60 -0.77
N LEU A 175 -9.31 8.92 -0.59
CA LEU A 175 -8.39 9.71 0.21
C LEU A 175 -9.01 9.90 1.59
N ARG A 176 -8.36 9.43 2.64
CA ARG A 176 -8.80 9.61 4.04
C ARG A 176 -7.97 10.68 4.72
N TYR A 177 -8.59 11.47 5.57
CA TYR A 177 -7.93 12.55 6.30
C TYR A 177 -8.65 12.87 7.61
N ASP A 178 -7.89 13.33 8.59
CA ASP A 178 -8.32 13.53 9.97
C ASP A 178 -8.24 15.02 10.32
N LEU A 179 -9.32 15.55 10.89
CA LEU A 179 -9.45 16.97 11.24
C LEU A 179 -9.69 17.12 12.75
N PRO A 180 -8.75 17.67 13.54
CA PRO A 180 -8.94 17.84 14.99
C PRO A 180 -9.89 18.99 15.34
N GLU A 181 -10.13 19.91 14.41
CA GLU A 181 -11.02 21.06 14.57
C GLU A 181 -11.66 21.41 13.22
N ASN A 182 -12.68 22.26 13.27
CA ASN A 182 -13.32 22.77 12.06
C ASN A 182 -12.34 23.64 11.29
N ALA A 183 -12.09 23.31 10.02
CA ALA A 183 -11.11 24.01 9.20
C ALA A 183 -11.58 24.17 7.75
N MET A 184 -11.10 25.22 7.09
CA MET A 184 -11.20 25.37 5.64
C MET A 184 -10.21 24.38 5.00
N ILE A 185 -10.74 23.39 4.26
CA ILE A 185 -9.95 22.33 3.65
C ILE A 185 -9.88 22.54 2.14
N ASN A 186 -8.67 22.40 1.58
CA ASN A 186 -8.46 22.23 0.15
C ASN A 186 -7.72 20.91 -0.11
N ILE A 187 -8.31 19.99 -0.88
CA ILE A 187 -7.60 18.83 -1.42
C ILE A 187 -7.47 18.98 -2.93
N THR A 188 -6.23 19.07 -3.40
CA THR A 188 -5.90 19.22 -4.81
C THR A 188 -5.03 18.07 -5.30
N ILE A 189 -5.33 17.60 -6.50
CA ILE A 189 -4.55 16.59 -7.23
C ILE A 189 -3.65 17.30 -8.23
N TYR A 190 -2.39 16.88 -8.26
CA TYR A 190 -1.36 17.36 -9.16
C TYR A 190 -0.78 16.19 -9.96
N ASP A 191 -0.29 16.49 -11.16
CA ASP A 191 0.60 15.58 -11.87
C ASP A 191 2.06 15.74 -11.40
N MET A 192 2.96 14.90 -11.94
CA MET A 192 4.39 14.94 -11.59
C MET A 192 5.13 16.23 -11.99
N LEU A 193 4.53 17.09 -12.82
CA LEU A 193 5.07 18.41 -13.15
C LEU A 193 4.54 19.49 -12.20
N GLY A 194 3.74 19.12 -11.19
CA GLY A 194 3.10 20.05 -10.25
C GLY A 194 1.91 20.80 -10.86
N ARG A 195 1.40 20.38 -12.02
CA ARG A 195 0.22 21.01 -12.62
C ARG A 195 -1.02 20.50 -11.93
N GLN A 196 -1.93 21.40 -11.56
CA GLN A 196 -3.23 21.04 -11.02
C GLN A 196 -4.01 20.22 -12.05
N VAL A 197 -4.50 19.07 -11.60
CA VAL A 197 -5.35 18.15 -12.36
C VAL A 197 -6.81 18.30 -11.95
N LYS A 198 -7.07 18.31 -10.63
CA LYS A 198 -8.42 18.42 -10.07
C LYS A 198 -8.40 19.00 -8.66
N ILE A 199 -9.34 19.90 -8.35
CA ILE A 199 -9.66 20.24 -6.96
C ILE A 199 -10.80 19.32 -6.52
N LEU A 200 -10.55 18.46 -5.52
CA LEU A 200 -11.55 17.52 -5.02
C LEU A 200 -12.51 18.17 -4.03
N ILE A 201 -11.98 19.02 -3.16
CA ILE A 201 -12.74 19.76 -2.16
C ILE A 201 -12.07 21.10 -1.88
N ASN A 202 -12.86 22.14 -1.65
CA ASN A 202 -12.40 23.47 -1.27
C ASN A 202 -13.49 24.16 -0.43
N GLN A 203 -13.69 23.67 0.80
CA GLN A 203 -14.74 24.17 1.69
C GLN A 203 -14.41 23.90 3.17
N THR A 204 -15.13 24.57 4.07
CA THR A 204 -15.07 24.25 5.50
C THR A 204 -15.64 22.86 5.75
N GLN A 205 -14.96 22.08 6.59
CA GLN A 205 -15.41 20.79 7.09
C GLN A 205 -15.36 20.82 8.63
N ASP A 206 -16.32 20.16 9.28
CA ASP A 206 -16.25 19.98 10.72
C ASP A 206 -15.15 18.96 11.06
N ALA A 207 -14.64 19.07 12.29
CA ALA A 207 -13.77 18.09 12.93
C ALA A 207 -14.27 16.64 12.72
N GLY A 208 -13.33 15.70 12.72
CA GLY A 208 -13.60 14.26 12.60
C GLY A 208 -12.77 13.57 11.52
N TYR A 209 -13.01 12.27 11.41
CA TYR A 209 -12.47 11.42 10.35
C TYR A 209 -13.27 11.63 9.07
N ARG A 210 -12.59 12.01 7.99
CA ARG A 210 -13.21 12.36 6.70
C ARG A 210 -12.61 11.53 5.58
N SER A 211 -13.38 11.40 4.50
CA SER A 211 -12.89 10.75 3.29
C SER A 211 -13.50 11.36 2.04
N ILE A 212 -12.75 11.34 0.94
CA ILE A 212 -13.22 11.76 -0.37
C ILE A 212 -12.75 10.77 -1.44
N VAL A 213 -13.61 10.51 -2.42
CA VAL A 213 -13.31 9.60 -3.53
C VAL A 213 -12.77 10.39 -4.71
N TRP A 214 -11.71 9.87 -5.34
CA TRP A 214 -11.28 10.30 -6.66
C TRP A 214 -11.48 9.17 -7.68
N ASP A 215 -12.03 9.54 -8.83
CA ASP A 215 -12.43 8.68 -9.95
C ASP A 215 -11.49 8.79 -11.16
N ALA A 216 -10.24 9.22 -10.95
CA ALA A 216 -9.25 9.45 -11.98
C ALA A 216 -9.71 10.44 -13.09
N THR A 217 -10.51 11.44 -12.75
CA THR A 217 -10.88 12.52 -13.69
C THR A 217 -10.21 13.85 -13.36
N ASN A 218 -10.11 14.75 -14.34
CA ASN A 218 -9.68 16.14 -14.15
C ASN A 218 -10.87 17.09 -13.86
N ASP A 219 -10.61 18.39 -13.71
CA ASP A 219 -11.64 19.42 -13.48
C ASP A 219 -12.71 19.50 -14.59
N TYR A 220 -12.45 18.96 -15.78
CA TYR A 220 -13.42 18.87 -16.89
C TYR A 220 -14.21 17.56 -16.90
N GLY A 221 -14.06 16.71 -15.87
CA GLY A 221 -14.69 15.39 -15.80
C GLY A 221 -14.12 14.36 -16.78
N LYS A 222 -12.96 14.63 -17.40
CA LYS A 222 -12.32 13.70 -18.34
C LYS A 222 -11.34 12.78 -17.62
N PRO A 223 -11.29 11.47 -17.97
CA PRO A 223 -10.30 10.55 -17.44
C PRO A 223 -8.87 11.05 -17.70
N VAL A 224 -7.99 10.87 -16.72
CA VAL A 224 -6.57 11.17 -16.84
C VAL A 224 -5.76 9.92 -17.23
N SER A 225 -4.54 10.11 -17.73
CA SER A 225 -3.68 9.01 -18.14
C SER A 225 -3.16 8.21 -16.93
N ALA A 226 -2.94 6.90 -17.09
CA ALA A 226 -2.18 6.12 -16.11
C ALA A 226 -0.82 6.77 -15.83
N GLY A 227 -0.37 6.68 -14.58
CA GLY A 227 0.84 7.35 -14.15
C GLY A 227 0.82 7.72 -12.67
N ILE A 228 1.83 8.47 -12.25
CA ILE A 228 1.99 8.94 -10.88
C ILE A 228 1.30 10.30 -10.73
N TYR A 229 0.58 10.46 -9.63
CA TYR A 229 -0.05 11.70 -9.21
C TYR A 229 0.31 12.01 -7.76
N LEU A 230 0.20 13.29 -7.40
CA LEU A 230 0.31 13.76 -6.03
C LEU A 230 -1.05 14.31 -5.59
N TYR A 231 -1.44 14.07 -4.36
CA TYR A 231 -2.57 14.76 -3.74
C TYR A 231 -2.08 15.46 -2.49
N GLN A 232 -2.54 16.69 -2.31
CA GLN A 232 -2.17 17.54 -1.19
C GLN A 232 -3.44 17.98 -0.47
N ILE A 233 -3.40 17.94 0.86
CA ILE A 233 -4.37 18.61 1.71
C ILE A 233 -3.76 19.89 2.28
N GLN A 234 -4.54 20.97 2.29
CA GLN A 234 -4.29 22.19 3.05
C GLN A 234 -5.43 22.40 4.05
N ALA A 235 -5.10 22.56 5.33
CA ALA A 235 -6.04 22.86 6.41
C ALA A 235 -5.44 23.93 7.34
N GLY A 236 -5.81 25.20 7.17
CA GLY A 236 -5.15 26.29 7.89
C GLY A 236 -3.67 26.38 7.51
N GLU A 237 -2.76 26.17 8.48
CA GLU A 237 -1.31 26.09 8.26
C GLU A 237 -0.81 24.66 7.94
N TYR A 238 -1.66 23.65 8.17
CA TYR A 238 -1.30 22.26 7.92
C TYR A 238 -1.27 21.97 6.42
N MET A 239 -0.16 21.41 5.95
CA MET A 239 0.02 20.96 4.57
C MET A 239 0.66 19.57 4.56
N GLN A 240 0.02 18.60 3.90
CA GLN A 240 0.62 17.29 3.67
C GLN A 240 0.34 16.85 2.24
N THR A 241 1.36 16.29 1.60
CA THR A 241 1.28 15.73 0.25
C THR A 241 1.61 14.24 0.30
N LYS A 242 0.84 13.44 -0.43
CA LYS A 242 1.13 12.02 -0.65
C LYS A 242 1.07 11.67 -2.13
N LYS A 243 1.74 10.57 -2.48
CA LYS A 243 1.86 10.05 -3.85
C LYS A 243 0.86 8.92 -4.08
N MET A 244 0.31 8.84 -5.29
CA MET A 244 -0.57 7.76 -5.73
C MET A 244 -0.27 7.34 -7.17
N VAL A 245 -0.60 6.10 -7.52
CA VAL A 245 -0.31 5.51 -8.84
C VAL A 245 -1.59 4.99 -9.47
N LEU A 246 -1.99 5.60 -10.58
CA LEU A 246 -3.12 5.17 -11.40
C LEU A 246 -2.65 4.11 -12.41
N LEU A 247 -3.28 2.94 -12.36
CA LEU A 247 -3.16 1.88 -13.36
C LEU A 247 -4.18 2.08 -14.49
N LYS A 248 -3.96 1.36 -15.58
CA LYS A 248 -4.89 1.26 -16.73
C LYS A 248 -5.46 -0.16 -16.79
#